data_AF-A0A158A964-F1
#
_entry.id   AF-A0A158A964-F1
#
_cell.length_a   1.000
_cell.length_b   1.000
_cell.length_c   1.000
_cell.angle_alpha   90.00
_cell.angle_beta   90.00
_cell.angle_gamma   90.00
#
_symmetry.space_group_name_H-M   'P 1'
#
loop_
_entity.id
_entity.type
_entity.pdbx_description
1 polymer ?
#
loop_
_entity_poly.entity_id
_entity_poly.type
_entity_poly.pdbx_seq_one_letter_code
_entity_poly.pdbx_strand_id
1 'polypeptide(L)' 'MQRTFKGLILPTPEEEEEINRGIALDPDTWELSDEDFKRLKPYAEFMREHHPDLIAPSKE' A
#
# COMPACT_ATOMS: atom_id res chain seq x y z
N MET A 1 -18.35 -14.50 8.59
CA MET A 1 -17.50 -15.06 9.67
C MET A 1 -16.12 -14.43 9.55
N GLN A 2 -15.60 -13.82 10.61
CA GLN A 2 -14.31 -13.12 10.56
C GLN A 2 -13.17 -14.10 10.27
N ARG A 3 -12.28 -13.76 9.33
CA ARG A 3 -11.09 -14.56 9.00
C ARG A 3 -9.84 -13.94 9.62
N THR A 4 -8.81 -14.75 9.83
CA THR A 4 -7.50 -14.25 10.25
C THR A 4 -6.38 -14.71 9.31
N PHE A 5 -5.36 -13.88 9.13
CA PHE A 5 -4.14 -14.20 8.40
C PHE A 5 -2.92 -13.74 9.19
N LYS A 6 -2.08 -14.68 9.66
CA LYS A 6 -0.90 -14.39 10.50
C LYS A 6 -1.21 -13.49 11.71
N GLY A 7 -2.38 -13.69 12.34
CA GLY A 7 -2.85 -12.87 13.46
C GLY A 7 -3.53 -11.56 13.07
N LEU A 8 -3.54 -11.18 11.79
CA LEU A 8 -4.34 -10.07 11.28
C LEU A 8 -5.78 -10.50 11.15
N ILE A 9 -6.70 -9.69 11.65
CA ILE A 9 -8.14 -9.85 11.41
C ILE A 9 -8.44 -9.26 10.04
N LEU A 10 -8.92 -10.10 9.11
CA LEU A 10 -9.33 -9.65 7.77
C LEU A 10 -10.76 -9.12 7.83
N PRO A 11 -11.11 -8.07 7.06
CA PRO A 11 -12.48 -7.57 6.98
C PRO A 11 -13.50 -8.66 6.63
N THR A 12 -14.73 -8.53 7.14
CA THR A 12 -15.88 -9.25 6.58
C THR A 12 -16.21 -8.70 5.18
N PRO A 13 -17.00 -9.41 4.37
CA PRO A 13 -17.47 -8.87 3.09
C PRO A 13 -18.20 -7.53 3.22
N GLU A 14 -19.00 -7.35 4.28
CA GLU A 14 -19.71 -6.09 4.54
C GLU A 14 -18.75 -4.97 4.95
N GLU A 15 -17.76 -5.27 5.80
CA GLU A 15 -16.71 -4.31 6.16
C GLU A 15 -15.87 -3.91 4.94
N GLU A 16 -15.53 -4.87 4.08
CA GLU A 16 -14.81 -4.65 2.83
C GLU A 16 -15.61 -3.75 1.87
N GLU A 17 -16.93 -3.94 1.76
CA GLU A 17 -17.81 -3.11 0.94
C GLU A 17 -17.86 -1.66 1.45
N GLU A 18 -18.00 -1.45 2.75
CA GLU A 18 -18.02 -0.11 3.34
C GLU A 18 -16.66 0.60 3.23
N ILE A 19 -15.55 -0.13 3.34
CA ILE A 19 -14.20 0.41 3.09
C ILE A 19 -14.08 0.89 1.64
N ASN A 20 -14.46 0.04 0.67
CA ASN A 20 -14.39 0.38 -0.75
C ASN A 20 -15.31 1.56 -1.10
N ARG A 21 -16.49 1.63 -0.48
CA ARG A 21 -17.40 2.77 -0.60
C ARG A 21 -16.77 4.05 -0.06
N GLY A 22 -16.10 3.98 1.09
CA GLY A 22 -15.39 5.12 1.67
C GLY A 22 -14.31 5.66 0.75
N ILE A 23 -13.45 4.77 0.23
CA ILE A 23 -12.40 5.12 -0.74
C ILE A 23 -13.01 5.79 -1.99
N ALA A 24 -14.08 5.22 -2.55
CA ALA A 24 -14.73 5.78 -3.74
C ALA A 24 -15.41 7.15 -3.53
N LEU A 25 -15.77 7.48 -2.29
CA LEU A 25 -16.40 8.77 -1.94
C LEU A 25 -15.37 9.85 -1.62
N ASP A 26 -14.11 9.51 -1.42
CA ASP A 26 -13.07 10.46 -1.06
C ASP A 26 -12.64 11.28 -2.29
N PRO A 27 -12.89 12.60 -2.33
CA PRO A 27 -12.58 13.43 -3.49
C PRO A 27 -11.08 13.55 -3.78
N ASP A 28 -10.20 13.22 -2.82
CA ASP A 28 -8.75 13.23 -3.02
C ASP A 28 -8.16 11.85 -3.34
N THR A 29 -8.99 10.80 -3.39
CA THR A 29 -8.54 9.48 -3.83
C THR A 29 -8.12 9.53 -5.30
N TRP A 30 -6.86 9.16 -5.55
CA TRP A 30 -6.28 9.05 -6.88
C TRP A 30 -5.88 7.60 -7.15
N GLU A 31 -6.53 7.00 -8.14
CA GLU A 31 -6.15 5.68 -8.66
C GLU A 31 -5.13 5.83 -9.80
N LEU A 32 -3.98 5.16 -9.68
CA LEU A 32 -2.90 5.23 -10.66
C LEU A 32 -3.25 4.41 -11.91
N SER A 33 -3.14 5.03 -13.07
CA SER A 33 -3.24 4.30 -14.35
C SER A 33 -1.96 3.52 -14.65
N ASP A 34 -2.04 2.57 -15.58
CA ASP A 34 -0.85 1.85 -16.07
C ASP A 34 0.22 2.80 -16.63
N GLU A 35 -0.19 3.91 -17.27
CA GLU A 35 0.73 4.93 -17.78
C GLU A 35 1.37 5.75 -16.64
N ASP A 36 0.64 6.01 -15.55
CA ASP A 36 1.22 6.63 -14.36
C ASP A 36 2.27 5.70 -13.74
N PHE A 37 1.95 4.41 -13.59
CA PHE A 37 2.88 3.41 -13.07
C PHE A 37 4.19 3.33 -13.86
N LYS A 38 4.13 3.41 -15.20
CA LYS A 38 5.34 3.43 -16.05
C LYS A 38 6.24 4.63 -15.80
N ARG A 39 5.67 5.75 -15.32
CA ARG A 39 6.41 6.98 -15.01
C ARG A 39 6.97 7.00 -13.60
N LEU A 40 6.52 6.10 -12.72
CA LEU A 40 7.02 6.02 -11.35
C LEU A 40 8.45 5.47 -11.33
N LYS A 41 9.22 5.90 -10.32
CA LYS A 41 10.54 5.33 -10.04
C LYS A 41 10.38 3.99 -9.32
N PRO A 42 11.16 2.95 -9.67
CA PRO A 42 11.17 1.71 -8.92
C PRO A 42 11.47 1.94 -7.43
N TYR A 43 10.68 1.32 -6.54
CA TYR A 43 10.80 1.50 -5.09
C TYR A 43 12.23 1.27 -4.58
N ALA A 44 12.88 0.20 -5.01
CA ALA A 44 14.23 -0.16 -4.56
C ALA A 44 15.27 0.92 -4.95
N GLU A 45 15.09 1.59 -6.09
CA GLU A 45 15.97 2.69 -6.50
C GLU A 45 15.71 3.95 -5.68
N PHE A 46 14.43 4.32 -5.48
CA PHE A 46 14.06 5.47 -4.67
C PHE A 46 14.63 5.37 -3.25
N MET A 47 14.44 4.20 -2.61
CA MET A 47 14.87 3.97 -1.24
C MET A 47 16.38 3.96 -1.08
N ARG A 48 17.15 3.42 -2.03
CA ARG A 48 18.62 3.47 -1.97
C ARG A 48 19.15 4.90 -2.03
N GLU A 49 18.47 5.78 -2.76
CA GLU A 49 18.86 7.18 -2.91
C GLU A 49 18.46 8.04 -1.71
N HIS A 50 17.24 7.85 -1.18
CA HIS A 50 16.66 8.75 -0.18
C HIS A 50 16.70 8.21 1.25
N HIS A 51 16.76 6.89 1.41
CA HIS A 51 16.74 6.20 2.72
C HIS A 51 17.76 5.05 2.77
N PRO A 52 19.05 5.32 2.49
CA PRO A 52 20.07 4.27 2.45
C PRO A 52 20.26 3.58 3.82
N ASP A 53 19.91 4.24 4.91
CA ASP A 53 19.94 3.72 6.28
C ASP A 53 18.92 2.61 6.55
N LEU A 54 17.79 2.61 5.83
CA LEU A 54 16.77 1.57 5.93
C LEU A 54 17.06 0.35 5.03
N ILE A 55 17.95 0.52 4.05
CA ILE A 55 18.35 -0.56 3.11
C ILE A 55 19.71 -1.17 3.46
N ALA A 56 20.61 -0.43 4.10
CA ALA A 56 21.86 -0.99 4.57
C ALA A 56 21.60 -2.05 5.66
N PRO A 57 22.33 -3.18 5.66
CA PRO A 57 22.28 -4.08 6.79
C PRO A 57 22.70 -3.34 8.06
N SER A 58 21.98 -3.58 9.16
CA SER A 58 22.35 -3.13 10.50
C SER A 58 23.85 -3.34 10.69
N LYS A 59 24.60 -2.27 10.97
CA LYS A 59 25.98 -2.41 11.43
C LYS A 59 25.91 -3.03 12.83
N GLU A 60 26.29 -4.30 12.93
CA GLU A 60 26.53 -4.99 14.19
C GLU A 60 27.58 -4.24 15.04
#